data_AF-A0A2U1PDF6-F1
#
_entry.id   AF-A0A2U1PDF6-F1
#
_cell.length_a   1.000
_cell.length_b   1.000
_cell.length_c   1.000
_cell.angle_alpha   90.00
_cell.angle_beta   90.00
_cell.angle_gamma   90.00
#
_symmetry.space_group_name_H-M   'P 1'
#
loop_
_entity.id
_entity.type
_entity.pdbx_description
1 polymer ?
#
loop_
_entity_poly.entity_id
_entity_poly.type
_entity_poly.pdbx_seq_one_letter_code
_entity_poly.pdbx_strand_id
1 'polypeptide(L)'
;MDYGGNFHRSLDYQSLGVSNSEELLDKMGDMVLWWEDRESKEKYVMCARLVELRRRLFLRHEVKQLLNRHRGEIEFNSFEDSYKDQFRENLDYDFYGLTDLDHLCEVLKDILVVEVANPSGENVIKVVNLRKRKRDEYDE
;
A
#
# COMPACT_ATOMS: atom_id res chain seq x y z
N MET A 1 -10.52 -9.31 17.49
CA MET A 1 -10.16 -8.00 18.07
C MET A 1 -10.19 -7.05 16.91
N ASP A 2 -11.24 -6.24 16.86
CA ASP A 2 -11.39 -5.19 15.85
C ASP A 2 -10.41 -4.07 16.21
N TYR A 3 -9.32 -3.96 15.45
CA TYR A 3 -8.35 -2.86 15.55
C TYR A 3 -8.76 -1.69 14.63
N GLY A 4 -9.97 -1.68 14.08
CA GLY A 4 -10.55 -0.62 13.24
C GLY A 4 -11.00 0.62 14.00
N GLY A 5 -10.40 0.88 15.17
CA GLY A 5 -10.56 2.16 15.84
C GLY A 5 -9.75 3.20 15.08
N ASN A 6 -10.38 3.84 14.07
CA ASN A 6 -9.83 4.96 13.32
C ASN A 6 -9.09 5.90 14.29
N PHE A 7 -7.76 5.95 14.17
CA PHE A 7 -6.94 6.92 14.87
C PHE A 7 -7.08 8.31 14.22
N HIS A 8 -8.31 8.70 13.86
CA HIS A 8 -8.69 10.08 13.57
C HIS A 8 -8.75 10.86 14.88
N ARG A 9 -7.59 11.00 15.53
CA ARG A 9 -7.43 11.91 16.64
C ARG A 9 -6.93 13.21 16.05
N SER A 10 -7.66 14.30 16.31
CA SER A 10 -7.15 15.63 15.98
C SER A 10 -5.79 15.82 16.66
N LEU A 11 -4.77 16.09 15.85
CA LEU A 11 -3.45 16.47 16.35
C LEU A 11 -3.58 17.85 16.99
N ASP A 12 -3.17 17.95 18.26
CA ASP A 12 -3.01 19.24 18.92
C ASP A 12 -1.70 19.89 18.43
N TYR A 13 -1.79 20.57 17.29
CA TYR A 13 -0.65 21.25 16.67
C TYR A 13 0.02 22.24 17.62
N GLN A 14 -0.76 22.94 18.45
CA GLN A 14 -0.23 23.92 19.39
C GLN A 14 0.66 23.27 20.46
N SER A 15 0.27 22.09 20.97
CA SER A 15 1.12 21.31 21.88
C SER A 15 2.44 20.84 21.25
N LEU A 16 2.48 20.71 19.92
CA LEU A 16 3.65 20.34 19.14
C LEU A 16 4.48 21.56 18.69
N GLY A 17 4.07 22.78 19.06
CA GLY A 17 4.75 24.01 18.67
C GLY A 17 4.65 24.31 17.17
N VAL A 18 3.56 23.89 16.54
CA VAL A 18 3.24 24.17 15.13
C VAL A 18 1.81 24.68 14.99
N SER A 19 1.53 25.39 13.90
CA SER A 19 0.22 26.01 13.65
C SER A 19 -0.71 25.13 12.80
N ASN A 20 -0.14 24.23 11.98
CA ASN A 20 -0.87 23.36 11.07
C ASN A 20 -0.02 22.14 10.65
N SER A 21 -0.60 21.26 9.82
CA SER A 21 0.07 20.08 9.28
C SER A 21 1.22 20.42 8.34
N GLU A 22 1.11 21.46 7.52
CA GLU A 22 2.20 21.89 6.61
C GLU A 22 3.47 22.25 7.38
N GLU A 23 3.35 23.02 8.47
CA GLU A 23 4.47 23.37 9.34
C GLU A 23 5.01 22.14 10.09
N LEU A 24 4.14 21.21 10.49
CA LEU A 24 4.56 19.95 11.08
C LEU A 24 5.43 19.15 10.11
N LEU A 25 5.05 19.10 8.85
CA LEU A 25 5.79 18.38 7.80
C LEU A 25 7.12 19.06 7.46
N ASP A 26 7.14 20.39 7.40
CA ASP A 26 8.39 21.14 7.21
C ASP A 26 9.39 20.86 8.34
N LYS A 27 8.92 20.81 9.60
CA LYS A 27 9.78 20.53 10.76
C LYS A 27 10.18 19.07 10.91
N MET A 28 9.25 18.15 10.65
CA MET A 28 9.45 16.71 10.89
C MET A 28 10.03 15.98 9.68
N GLY A 29 10.01 16.59 8.49
CA GLY A 29 10.62 16.06 7.28
C GLY A 29 10.16 14.64 6.96
N ASP A 30 11.13 13.73 6.87
CA ASP A 30 10.94 12.33 6.50
C ASP A 30 10.33 11.46 7.62
N MET A 31 10.16 12.00 8.83
CA MET A 31 9.55 11.26 9.94
C MET A 31 8.03 11.11 9.78
N VAL A 32 7.44 11.91 8.90
CA VAL A 32 6.00 11.97 8.67
C VAL A 32 5.67 11.89 7.18
N LEU A 33 4.47 11.43 6.86
CA LEU A 33 3.94 11.31 5.51
C LEU A 33 2.63 12.09 5.40
N TRP A 34 2.47 12.79 4.29
CA TRP A 34 1.17 13.25 3.86
C TRP A 34 0.34 12.08 3.39
N TRP A 35 -0.92 12.05 3.84
CA TRP A 35 -1.91 11.13 3.33
C TRP A 35 -3.24 11.88 3.15
N GLU A 36 -3.92 11.60 2.06
CA GLU A 36 -5.22 12.19 1.74
C GLU A 36 -6.26 11.07 1.71
N ASP A 37 -7.30 11.22 2.51
CA ASP A 37 -8.37 10.26 2.64
C ASP A 37 -9.16 10.14 1.33
N ARG A 38 -9.45 8.90 0.93
CA ARG A 38 -10.02 8.63 -0.38
C ARG A 38 -11.43 9.17 -0.52
N GLU A 39 -12.23 9.13 0.55
CA GLU A 39 -13.65 9.48 0.56
C GLU A 39 -13.87 10.98 0.83
N SER A 40 -13.32 11.47 1.94
CA SER A 40 -13.49 12.83 2.45
C SER A 40 -12.56 13.85 1.78
N LYS A 41 -11.47 13.40 1.16
CA LYS A 41 -10.36 14.25 0.67
C LYS A 41 -9.69 15.07 1.77
N GLU A 42 -9.92 14.71 3.03
CA GLU A 42 -9.23 15.33 4.14
C GLU A 42 -7.78 14.89 4.16
N LYS A 43 -6.89 15.81 4.54
CA LYS A 43 -5.46 15.56 4.58
C LYS A 43 -5.00 15.35 6.00
N TYR A 44 -4.23 14.30 6.20
CA TYR A 44 -3.68 13.91 7.48
C TYR A 44 -2.18 13.69 7.40
N VAL A 45 -1.57 13.59 8.58
CA VAL A 45 -0.16 13.30 8.75
C VAL A 45 -0.03 11.96 9.45
N MET A 46 0.73 11.04 8.84
CA MET A 46 1.04 9.74 9.43
C MET A 46 2.52 9.65 9.80
N CYS A 47 2.84 8.88 10.85
CA CYS A 47 4.23 8.57 11.17
C CYS A 47 4.81 7.62 10.11
N ALA A 48 5.85 8.06 9.40
CA ALA A 48 6.45 7.33 8.30
C ALA A 48 6.95 5.94 8.74
N ARG A 49 7.60 5.88 9.91
CA ARG A 49 8.10 4.63 10.49
C ARG A 49 7.00 3.62 10.83
N LEU A 50 5.84 4.11 11.27
CA LEU A 50 4.71 3.23 11.60
C LEU A 50 4.12 2.64 10.32
N VAL A 51 3.95 3.46 9.28
CA VAL A 51 3.49 3.04 7.97
C VAL A 51 4.44 2.00 7.35
N GLU A 52 5.75 2.26 7.38
CA GLU A 52 6.77 1.31 6.89
C GLU A 52 6.69 -0.03 7.64
N LEU A 53 6.56 0.01 8.97
CA LEU A 53 6.45 -1.19 9.80
C LEU A 53 5.19 -1.99 9.47
N ARG A 54 4.04 -1.32 9.31
CA ARG A 54 2.77 -1.98 8.93
C ARG A 54 2.88 -2.64 7.56
N ARG A 55 3.41 -1.93 6.57
CA ARG A 55 3.63 -2.46 5.21
C ARG A 55 4.55 -3.68 5.23
N ARG A 56 5.64 -3.61 6.00
CA ARG A 56 6.65 -4.68 6.08
C ARG A 56 6.14 -5.93 6.79
N LEU A 57 5.41 -5.77 7.89
CA LEU A 57 4.98 -6.89 8.74
C LEU A 57 3.64 -7.51 8.33
N PHE A 58 2.71 -6.72 7.80
CA PHE A 58 1.35 -7.18 7.49
C PHE A 58 1.12 -7.22 5.98
N LEU A 59 1.01 -6.05 5.34
CA LEU A 59 0.64 -5.94 3.91
C LEU A 59 1.48 -6.84 3.01
N ARG A 60 2.81 -6.78 3.12
CA ARG A 60 3.71 -7.57 2.27
C ARG A 60 3.47 -9.07 2.44
N HIS A 61 3.16 -9.53 3.65
CA HIS A 61 2.88 -10.93 3.93
C HIS A 61 1.50 -11.34 3.42
N GLU A 62 0.49 -10.50 3.61
CA GLU A 62 -0.89 -10.73 3.13
C GLU A 62 -0.94 -10.81 1.60
N VAL A 63 -0.33 -9.85 0.90
CA VAL A 63 -0.25 -9.82 -0.56
C VAL A 63 0.46 -11.07 -1.12
N LYS A 64 1.56 -11.50 -0.48
CA LYS A 64 2.25 -12.75 -0.89
C LYS A 64 1.38 -13.98 -0.69
N GLN A 65 0.67 -14.07 0.44
CA GLN A 65 -0.23 -15.19 0.71
C GLN A 65 -1.39 -15.21 -0.29
N LEU A 66 -1.94 -14.05 -0.61
CA LEU A 66 -3.02 -13.89 -1.58
C LEU A 66 -2.57 -14.38 -2.96
N LEU A 67 -1.46 -13.87 -3.49
CA LEU A 67 -0.93 -14.31 -4.78
C LEU A 67 -0.62 -15.81 -4.80
N ASN A 68 -0.02 -16.36 -3.74
CA ASN A 68 0.27 -17.79 -3.67
C ASN A 68 -1.00 -18.65 -3.78
N ARG A 69 -2.12 -18.21 -3.16
CA ARG A 69 -3.41 -18.91 -3.27
C ARG A 69 -3.98 -18.86 -4.69
N HIS A 70 -3.71 -17.78 -5.42
CA HIS A 70 -4.15 -17.58 -6.80
C HIS A 70 -3.07 -17.94 -7.84
N ARG A 71 -2.17 -18.91 -7.51
CA ARG A 71 -1.15 -19.42 -8.44
C ARG A 71 -0.17 -18.36 -8.96
N GLY A 72 0.04 -17.30 -8.19
CA GLY A 72 0.99 -16.24 -8.46
C GLY A 72 0.48 -15.11 -9.34
N GLU A 73 -0.80 -15.11 -9.71
CA GLU A 73 -1.42 -14.15 -10.63
C GLU A 73 -2.87 -13.85 -10.23
N ILE A 74 -3.25 -12.57 -10.20
CA ILE A 74 -4.63 -12.12 -9.93
C ILE A 74 -4.98 -11.01 -10.91
N GLU A 75 -6.18 -11.03 -11.49
CA GLU A 75 -6.71 -9.92 -12.28
C GLU A 75 -6.75 -8.64 -11.45
N PHE A 76 -6.25 -7.54 -11.99
CA PHE A 76 -6.10 -6.28 -11.28
C PHE A 76 -7.43 -5.82 -10.67
N ASN A 77 -8.50 -5.88 -11.46
CA ASN A 77 -9.84 -5.48 -11.03
C ASN A 77 -10.49 -6.43 -10.00
N SER A 78 -9.99 -7.66 -9.86
CA SER A 78 -10.50 -8.65 -8.90
C SER A 78 -9.63 -8.77 -7.65
N PHE A 79 -8.58 -7.95 -7.52
CA PHE A 79 -7.64 -8.04 -6.41
C PHE A 79 -8.29 -7.79 -5.05
N GLU A 80 -9.05 -6.70 -4.92
CA GLU A 80 -9.72 -6.33 -3.66
C GLU A 80 -10.78 -7.37 -3.27
N ASP A 81 -11.54 -7.88 -4.23
CA ASP A 81 -12.52 -8.94 -4.01
C ASP A 81 -11.84 -10.25 -3.55
N SER A 82 -10.71 -10.61 -4.18
CA SER A 82 -9.91 -11.78 -3.80
C SER A 82 -9.33 -11.61 -2.39
N TYR A 83 -8.85 -10.41 -2.06
CA TYR A 83 -8.37 -10.07 -0.73
C TYR A 83 -9.49 -10.25 0.30
N LYS A 84 -10.67 -9.70 0.03
CA LYS A 84 -11.84 -9.79 0.90
C LYS A 84 -12.33 -11.22 1.09
N ASP A 85 -12.36 -12.04 0.04
CA ASP A 85 -12.73 -13.45 0.19
C ASP A 85 -11.73 -14.21 1.07
N GLN A 86 -10.43 -13.97 0.88
CA GLN A 86 -9.38 -14.66 1.61
C GLN A 86 -9.30 -14.25 3.09
N PHE A 87 -9.32 -12.96 3.39
CA PHE A 87 -9.08 -12.43 4.73
C PHE A 87 -10.38 -12.08 5.48
N ARG A 88 -11.53 -12.13 4.81
CA ARG A 88 -12.85 -11.75 5.36
C ARG A 88 -12.95 -10.29 5.80
N GLU A 89 -12.06 -9.45 5.30
CA GLU A 89 -11.96 -8.02 5.60
C GLU A 89 -11.61 -7.25 4.31
N ASN A 90 -12.08 -6.01 4.21
CA ASN A 90 -11.67 -5.14 3.10
C ASN A 90 -10.19 -4.74 3.30
N LEU A 91 -9.46 -4.48 2.21
CA LEU A 91 -8.11 -3.95 2.30
C LEU A 91 -8.16 -2.51 2.83
N ASP A 92 -7.50 -2.29 3.98
CA ASP A 92 -7.42 -0.98 4.63
C ASP A 92 -6.23 -0.18 4.07
N TYR A 93 -6.48 0.58 3.00
CA TYR A 93 -5.46 1.43 2.38
C TYR A 93 -4.89 2.46 3.35
N ASP A 94 -5.74 3.05 4.18
CA ASP A 94 -5.42 4.15 5.09
C ASP A 94 -4.47 3.67 6.19
N PHE A 95 -4.73 2.48 6.75
CA PHE A 95 -3.83 1.84 7.71
C PHE A 95 -2.42 1.67 7.15
N TYR A 96 -2.31 1.40 5.85
CA TYR A 96 -1.05 1.28 5.13
C TYR A 96 -0.55 2.57 4.48
N GLY A 97 -1.22 3.71 4.69
CA GLY A 97 -0.88 5.01 4.08
C GLY A 97 -0.86 4.96 2.54
N LEU A 98 -1.74 4.17 1.95
CA LEU A 98 -1.90 3.98 0.51
C LEU A 98 -3.14 4.77 0.03
N THR A 99 -3.20 5.07 -1.26
CA THR A 99 -4.30 5.83 -1.87
C THR A 99 -5.24 4.95 -2.68
N ASP A 100 -4.68 3.93 -3.33
CA ASP A 100 -5.36 3.01 -4.23
C ASP A 100 -4.49 1.78 -4.52
N LEU A 101 -5.03 0.87 -5.34
CA LEU A 101 -4.36 -0.36 -5.75
C LEU A 101 -3.11 -0.10 -6.61
N ASP A 102 -3.09 0.97 -7.40
CA ASP A 102 -1.92 1.36 -8.18
C ASP A 102 -0.75 1.73 -7.25
N HIS A 103 -1.01 2.58 -6.26
CA HIS A 103 -0.01 2.96 -5.25
C HIS A 103 0.47 1.75 -4.43
N LEU A 104 -0.41 0.77 -4.14
CA LEU A 104 0.00 -0.50 -3.54
C LEU A 104 1.03 -1.22 -4.43
N CYS A 105 0.77 -1.31 -5.73
CA CYS A 105 1.65 -1.96 -6.70
C CYS A 105 3.00 -1.24 -6.82
N GLU A 106 3.01 0.10 -6.78
CA GLU A 106 4.24 0.91 -6.78
C GLU A 106 5.08 0.68 -5.52
N VAL A 107 4.44 0.68 -4.34
CA VAL A 107 5.09 0.46 -3.05
C VAL A 107 5.67 -0.96 -2.93
N LEU A 108 5.01 -1.95 -3.53
CA LEU A 108 5.41 -3.35 -3.49
C LEU A 108 6.06 -3.84 -4.81
N LYS A 109 6.61 -2.94 -5.63
CA LYS A 109 7.25 -3.27 -6.92
C LYS A 109 8.47 -4.20 -6.83
N ASP A 110 8.99 -4.42 -5.63
CA ASP A 110 10.06 -5.37 -5.35
C ASP A 110 9.56 -6.83 -5.39
N ILE A 111 8.26 -7.04 -5.12
CA ILE A 111 7.62 -8.35 -5.11
C ILE A 111 6.47 -8.49 -6.12
N LEU A 112 5.93 -7.38 -6.64
CA LEU A 112 4.84 -7.36 -7.61
C LEU A 112 5.26 -6.78 -8.96
N VAL A 113 4.59 -7.23 -10.01
CA VAL A 113 4.58 -6.59 -11.33
C VAL A 113 3.16 -6.58 -11.87
N VAL A 114 2.77 -5.50 -12.53
CA VAL A 114 1.52 -5.42 -13.28
C VAL A 114 1.85 -5.67 -14.75
N GLU A 115 1.22 -6.68 -15.34
CA GLU A 115 1.40 -7.07 -16.75
C GLU A 115 0.04 -7.13 -17.44
N VAL A 116 0.04 -6.95 -18.76
CA VAL A 116 -1.14 -7.23 -19.59
C VAL A 116 -1.18 -8.73 -19.89
N ALA A 117 -2.26 -9.40 -19.48
CA ALA A 117 -2.47 -10.83 -19.73
C ALA A 117 -2.72 -11.08 -21.22
N ASN A 118 -2.05 -12.08 -21.78
CA ASN A 118 -2.31 -12.56 -23.14
C ASN A 118 -3.14 -13.85 -23.07
N PRO A 119 -4.27 -13.98 -23.79
CA PRO A 119 -4.80 -13.09 -24.82
C PRO A 119 -5.89 -12.10 -24.36
N SER A 120 -6.28 -12.09 -23.07
CA SER A 120 -7.43 -11.28 -22.62
C SER A 120 -7.21 -9.77 -22.75
N GLY A 121 -5.97 -9.31 -22.72
CA GLY A 121 -5.62 -7.88 -22.73
C GLY A 121 -5.85 -7.19 -21.39
N GLU A 122 -6.19 -7.94 -20.34
CA GLU A 122 -6.50 -7.38 -19.02
C GLU A 122 -5.25 -7.26 -18.15
N ASN A 123 -5.20 -6.24 -17.30
CA ASN A 123 -4.10 -6.09 -16.36
C ASN A 123 -4.18 -7.16 -15.26
N VAL A 124 -3.06 -7.80 -14.97
CA VAL A 124 -2.90 -8.80 -13.91
C VAL A 124 -1.72 -8.43 -13.02
N ILE A 125 -1.88 -8.65 -11.72
CA ILE A 125 -0.86 -8.51 -10.69
C ILE A 125 -0.17 -9.85 -10.52
N LYS A 126 1.15 -9.89 -10.71
CA LYS A 126 1.97 -11.12 -10.58
C LYS A 126 3.09 -10.96 -9.58
N VAL A 127 3.55 -12.09 -9.06
CA VAL A 127 4.81 -12.13 -8.29
C VAL A 127 6.00 -11.88 -9.21
N VAL A 128 6.93 -11.00 -8.80
CA VAL A 128 8.20 -10.80 -9.50
C VAL A 128 9.01 -12.09 -9.47
N ASN A 129 9.22 -12.68 -10.65
CA ASN A 129 10.17 -13.77 -10.83
C ASN A 129 11.59 -13.21 -10.89
N LEU A 130 12.26 -13.04 -9.74
CA LEU A 130 13.63 -12.51 -9.64
C LEU A 130 14.67 -13.31 -10.47
N ARG A 131 14.34 -14.54 -10.88
CA ARG A 131 15.20 -15.35 -11.77
C ARG A 131 15.22 -14.87 -13.22
N LYS A 132 14.20 -14.14 -13.70
CA LYS A 132 14.16 -13.60 -15.07
C LYS A 132 14.84 -12.22 -15.18
N ARG A 133 14.70 -11.35 -14.17
CA ARG A 133 15.30 -9.98 -14.20
C ARG A 133 16.82 -9.97 -14.43
N LYS A 134 17.57 -10.95 -13.91
CA LYS A 134 19.02 -11.07 -14.16
C LYS A 134 19.39 -11.45 -15.59
N ARG A 135 18.45 -11.87 -16.44
CA ARG A 135 18.72 -12.27 -17.82
C ARG A 135 18.57 -11.08 -18.77
N ASP A 136 17.60 -10.21 -18.51
CA ASP A 136 17.34 -9.03 -19.33
C ASP A 136 18.33 -7.87 -19.06
N GLU A 137 19.01 -7.88 -17.92
CA GLU A 137 20.00 -6.85 -17.52
C GLU A 137 21.41 -7.07 -18.14
N TYR A 138 21.61 -8.15 -18.90
CA TYR A 138 22.89 -8.49 -19.57
C TYR A 138 22.76 -8.57 -21.10
N ASP A 139 21.61 -8.20 -21.66
CA ASP A 139 21.33 -8.20 -23.10
C ASP A 139 21.22 -6.77 -23.68
N GLU A 140 21.82 -5.75 -23.02
CA GLU A 140 22.16 -4.43 -23.59
C GLU A 140 23.67 -4.32 -23.86
#